data_AF-A0AAV1HZK2-F1
#
_entry.id   AF-A0AAV1HZK2-F1
#
_cell.length_a   1.000
_cell.length_b   1.000
_cell.length_c   1.000
_cell.angle_alpha   90.00
_cell.angle_beta   90.00
_cell.angle_gamma   90.00
#
_symmetry.space_group_name_H-M   'P 1'
#
loop_
_entity.id
_entity.type
_entity.pdbx_description
1 polymer ?
#
loop_
_entity_poly.entity_id
_entity_poly.type
_entity_poly.pdbx_seq_one_letter_code
_entity_poly.pdbx_strand_id
1 'polypeptide(L)'
;MQDMLRQQHALAEDHHQFQMSTMREKLELETSSRAAMERDMAQLLERMHSWRARMQEELDQERHAQSDVKSLLASSREEVKRLQASQRESREHTAANKAAQSDRDSLNCELLQKLQAAQAECPRLHAEIASFQAKYADLQHRTHHLAAEHKAAGEHVHIEALQTAQDDASELRNQCDRLTDRAERAESGMLNCCRRADAAERQLQRREAEAAHLAQKQTDTEAALSALQEQHTQASAAAAARQLVLQTQEHNLRAAQDQAAQSSAKALRVQEDLQEAERRLMVLAEDDRDLRDKVHALTEALSLATERLAAASIAEKSFASGELKMAKVLHAAAAEVDVQRDIAAKAEAEVRWQERDNFRLASSLADAQAELAESRNRMAEISEGHAAELAARANVAALQQTALANERATSAKLSAEVQNLKGTLALLEERVTNVAGGREHAEAELALANGALAACKRQVDTAWAENISLVEAVEQAMQSKGALGHAGPPD
;
A
#
# COMPACT_ATOMS: atom_id res chain seq x y z
N MET A 1 -72.25 116.28 -28.69
CA MET A 1 -72.30 115.73 -27.32
C MET A 1 -72.52 114.21 -27.32
N GLN A 2 -73.53 113.68 -28.04
CA GLN A 2 -73.67 112.21 -28.21
C GLN A 2 -72.47 111.55 -28.91
N ASP A 3 -71.87 112.18 -29.91
CA ASP A 3 -70.69 111.59 -30.59
C ASP A 3 -69.43 111.57 -29.71
N MET A 4 -69.29 112.52 -28.78
CA MET A 4 -68.20 112.55 -27.80
C MET A 4 -68.37 111.42 -26.76
N LEU A 5 -69.60 111.18 -26.31
CA LEU A 5 -69.92 110.06 -25.42
C LEU A 5 -69.72 108.70 -26.12
N ARG A 6 -70.06 108.58 -27.40
CA ARG A 6 -69.75 107.38 -28.20
C ARG A 6 -68.26 107.15 -28.37
N GLN A 7 -67.48 108.20 -28.60
CA GLN A 7 -66.01 108.09 -28.67
C GLN A 7 -65.39 107.68 -27.33
N GLN A 8 -65.87 108.20 -26.21
CA GLN A 8 -65.39 107.77 -24.90
C GLN A 8 -65.79 106.33 -24.58
N HIS A 9 -66.98 105.88 -24.98
CA HIS A 9 -67.40 104.49 -24.79
C HIS A 9 -66.58 103.52 -25.66
N ALA A 10 -66.30 103.89 -26.92
CA ALA A 10 -65.45 103.11 -27.82
C ALA A 10 -64.01 103.02 -27.30
N LEU A 11 -63.43 104.12 -26.79
CA LEU A 11 -62.10 104.09 -26.18
C LEU A 11 -62.05 103.27 -24.88
N ALA A 12 -63.13 103.29 -24.08
CA ALA A 12 -63.23 102.47 -22.88
C ALA A 12 -63.37 100.97 -23.23
N GLU A 13 -64.14 100.64 -24.27
CA GLU A 13 -64.27 99.28 -24.80
C GLU A 13 -62.96 98.77 -25.40
N ASP A 14 -62.25 99.58 -26.19
CA ASP A 14 -60.94 99.25 -26.74
C ASP A 14 -59.90 99.06 -25.63
N HIS A 15 -59.92 99.93 -24.60
CA HIS A 15 -59.02 99.79 -23.45
C HIS A 15 -59.34 98.53 -22.63
N HIS A 16 -60.61 98.20 -22.43
CA HIS A 16 -61.02 96.99 -21.74
C HIS A 16 -60.67 95.72 -22.54
N GLN A 17 -60.88 95.73 -23.85
CA GLN A 17 -60.47 94.63 -24.73
C GLN A 17 -58.95 94.46 -24.73
N PHE A 18 -58.19 95.55 -24.76
CA PHE A 18 -56.74 95.51 -24.65
C PHE A 18 -56.30 94.89 -23.33
N GLN A 19 -56.84 95.34 -22.18
CA GLN A 19 -56.55 94.78 -20.86
C GLN A 19 -56.93 93.30 -20.75
N MET A 20 -58.08 92.89 -21.29
CA MET A 20 -58.51 91.49 -21.30
C MET A 20 -57.63 90.61 -22.21
N SER A 21 -57.15 91.15 -23.33
CA SER A 21 -56.17 90.48 -24.20
C SER A 21 -54.83 90.30 -23.49
N THR A 22 -54.32 91.34 -22.82
CA THR A 22 -53.04 91.26 -22.09
C THR A 22 -53.13 90.30 -20.91
N MET A 23 -54.27 90.27 -20.19
CA MET A 23 -54.49 89.31 -19.11
C MET A 23 -54.59 87.87 -19.62
N ARG A 24 -55.24 87.63 -20.76
CA ARG A 24 -55.26 86.28 -21.38
C ARG A 24 -53.87 85.84 -21.81
N GLU A 25 -53.11 86.70 -22.48
CA GLU A 25 -51.77 86.38 -22.94
C GLU A 25 -50.82 86.09 -21.77
N LYS A 26 -50.92 86.86 -20.66
CA LYS A 26 -50.22 86.56 -19.40
C LYS A 26 -50.63 85.20 -18.81
N LEU A 27 -51.92 84.91 -18.77
CA LEU A 27 -52.43 83.65 -18.23
C LEU A 27 -51.99 82.45 -19.08
N GLU A 28 -51.97 82.59 -20.41
CA GLU A 28 -51.47 81.57 -21.34
C GLU A 28 -49.96 81.35 -21.20
N LEU A 29 -49.18 82.42 -21.01
CA LEU A 29 -47.75 82.33 -20.71
C LEU A 29 -47.48 81.65 -19.36
N GLU A 30 -48.21 82.01 -18.31
CA GLU A 30 -48.07 81.40 -16.99
C GLU A 30 -48.47 79.92 -17.00
N THR A 31 -49.59 79.57 -17.65
CA THR A 31 -50.03 78.18 -17.76
C THR A 31 -49.11 77.33 -18.63
N SER A 32 -48.58 77.89 -19.72
CA SER A 32 -47.59 77.24 -20.57
C SER A 32 -46.25 77.03 -19.85
N SER A 33 -45.79 78.05 -19.10
CA SER A 33 -44.59 77.97 -18.27
C SER A 33 -44.73 76.92 -17.16
N ARG A 34 -45.88 76.88 -16.47
CA ARG A 34 -46.17 75.88 -15.45
C ARG A 34 -46.23 74.47 -16.03
N ALA A 35 -46.89 74.29 -17.18
CA ALA A 35 -46.93 72.99 -17.86
C ALA A 35 -45.55 72.53 -18.35
N ALA A 36 -44.67 73.45 -18.75
CA ALA A 36 -43.28 73.14 -19.08
C ALA A 36 -42.49 72.69 -17.84
N MET A 37 -42.59 73.42 -16.72
CA MET A 37 -41.98 73.02 -15.45
C MET A 37 -42.48 71.67 -14.96
N GLU A 38 -43.78 71.38 -15.04
CA GLU A 38 -44.35 70.10 -14.63
C GLU A 38 -43.81 68.95 -15.49
N ARG A 39 -43.64 69.16 -16.81
CA ARG A 39 -43.00 68.18 -17.71
C ARG A 39 -41.54 67.95 -17.36
N ASP A 40 -40.77 69.02 -17.13
CA ASP A 40 -39.35 68.91 -16.79
C ASP A 40 -39.17 68.21 -15.43
N MET A 41 -40.03 68.51 -14.45
CA MET A 41 -40.01 67.87 -13.14
C MET A 41 -40.39 66.38 -13.23
N ALA A 42 -41.38 66.02 -14.06
CA ALA A 42 -41.72 64.63 -14.31
C ALA A 42 -40.56 63.86 -14.97
N GLN A 43 -39.90 64.45 -15.96
CA GLN A 43 -38.71 63.85 -16.59
C GLN A 43 -37.54 63.69 -15.62
N LEU A 44 -37.33 64.66 -14.72
CA LEU A 44 -36.30 64.57 -13.68
C LEU A 44 -36.59 63.41 -12.71
N LEU A 45 -37.84 63.27 -12.25
CA LEU A 45 -38.26 62.18 -11.38
C LEU A 45 -38.11 60.82 -12.05
N GLU A 46 -38.48 60.70 -13.32
CA GLU A 46 -38.31 59.47 -14.09
C GLU A 46 -36.83 59.09 -14.23
N ARG A 47 -35.95 60.05 -14.52
CA ARG A 47 -34.49 59.83 -14.54
C ARG A 47 -33.95 59.42 -13.18
N MET A 48 -34.40 60.05 -12.09
CA MET A 48 -34.03 59.66 -10.74
C MET A 48 -34.48 58.24 -10.38
N HIS A 49 -35.70 57.85 -10.77
CA HIS A 49 -36.19 56.49 -10.56
C HIS A 49 -35.42 55.46 -11.38
N SER A 50 -35.13 55.75 -12.65
CA SER A 50 -34.30 54.89 -13.50
C SER A 50 -32.89 54.73 -12.93
N TRP A 51 -32.27 55.83 -12.48
CA TRP A 51 -30.96 55.80 -11.86
C TRP A 51 -30.97 55.00 -10.55
N ARG A 52 -31.97 55.21 -9.68
CA ARG A 52 -32.13 54.43 -8.44
C ARG A 52 -32.30 52.94 -8.72
N ALA A 53 -33.05 52.56 -9.76
CA ALA A 53 -33.22 51.17 -10.17
C ALA A 53 -31.89 50.54 -10.63
N ARG A 54 -31.10 51.24 -11.45
CA ARG A 54 -29.78 50.77 -11.88
C ARG A 54 -28.81 50.59 -10.70
N MET A 55 -28.76 51.55 -9.80
CA MET A 55 -27.93 51.46 -8.58
C MET A 55 -28.34 50.27 -7.69
N GLN A 56 -29.64 49.97 -7.61
CA GLN A 56 -30.14 48.83 -6.87
C GLN A 56 -29.73 47.50 -7.52
N GLU A 57 -29.80 47.42 -8.85
CA GLU A 57 -29.37 46.25 -9.61
C GLU A 57 -27.86 46.01 -9.47
N GLU A 58 -27.03 47.06 -9.54
CA GLU A 58 -25.59 46.96 -9.29
C GLU A 58 -25.28 46.46 -7.87
N LEU A 59 -25.97 46.99 -6.85
CA LEU A 59 -25.83 46.54 -5.46
C LEU A 59 -26.20 45.06 -5.27
N ASP A 60 -27.26 44.60 -5.95
CA ASP A 60 -27.68 43.20 -5.86
C ASP A 60 -26.74 42.27 -6.64
N GLN A 61 -26.21 42.71 -7.79
CA GLN A 61 -25.13 42.01 -8.50
C GLN A 61 -23.86 41.89 -7.65
N GLU A 62 -23.46 42.95 -6.94
CA GLU A 62 -22.32 42.89 -6.03
C GLU A 62 -22.55 41.96 -4.85
N ARG A 63 -23.76 41.94 -4.27
CA ARG A 63 -24.11 41.00 -3.19
C ARG A 63 -24.01 39.56 -3.67
N HIS A 64 -24.45 39.26 -4.90
CA HIS A 64 -24.31 37.94 -5.50
C HIS A 64 -22.84 37.58 -5.72
N ALA A 65 -22.04 38.49 -6.31
CA ALA A 65 -20.61 38.27 -6.48
C ALA A 65 -19.88 38.05 -5.14
N GLN A 66 -20.23 38.79 -4.08
CA GLN A 66 -19.67 38.57 -2.74
C GLN A 66 -20.09 37.22 -2.14
N SER A 67 -21.31 36.76 -2.41
CA SER A 67 -21.79 35.44 -2.00
C SER A 67 -21.00 34.33 -2.70
N ASP A 68 -20.77 34.46 -4.00
CA ASP A 68 -20.01 33.48 -4.79
C ASP A 68 -18.56 33.40 -4.35
N VAL A 69 -17.92 34.55 -4.08
CA VAL A 69 -16.56 34.59 -3.51
C VAL A 69 -16.53 33.91 -2.14
N LYS A 70 -17.52 34.13 -1.26
CA LYS A 70 -17.58 33.45 0.04
C LYS A 70 -17.75 31.93 -0.11
N SER A 71 -18.57 31.49 -1.05
CA SER A 71 -18.77 30.08 -1.40
C SER A 71 -17.46 29.43 -1.87
N LEU A 72 -16.75 30.06 -2.81
CA LEU A 72 -15.47 29.59 -3.32
C LEU A 72 -14.40 29.53 -2.22
N LEU A 73 -14.34 30.55 -1.35
CA LEU A 73 -13.43 30.55 -0.21
C LEU A 73 -13.75 29.44 0.80
N ALA A 74 -15.02 29.15 1.04
CA ALA A 74 -15.43 28.05 1.93
C ALA A 74 -15.04 26.69 1.34
N SER A 75 -15.28 26.49 0.04
CA SER A 75 -14.87 25.28 -0.70
C SER A 75 -13.35 25.09 -0.66
N SER A 76 -12.59 26.14 -0.97
CA SER A 76 -11.12 26.13 -0.91
C SER A 76 -10.59 25.80 0.49
N ARG A 77 -11.21 26.32 1.56
CA ARG A 77 -10.83 25.98 2.94
C ARG A 77 -11.05 24.51 3.29
N GLU A 78 -12.14 23.91 2.81
CA GLU A 78 -12.38 22.47 2.99
C GLU A 78 -11.36 21.63 2.20
N GLU A 79 -11.01 22.03 0.98
CA GLU A 79 -9.97 21.38 0.17
C GLU A 79 -8.61 21.40 0.90
N VAL A 80 -8.23 22.56 1.46
CA VAL A 80 -6.99 22.70 2.26
C VAL A 80 -7.00 21.79 3.49
N LYS A 81 -8.14 21.68 4.20
CA LYS A 81 -8.25 20.75 5.34
C LYS A 81 -8.08 19.29 4.90
N ARG A 82 -8.67 18.89 3.77
CA ARG A 82 -8.52 17.53 3.21
C ARG A 82 -7.07 17.23 2.85
N LEU A 83 -6.39 18.19 2.21
CA LEU A 83 -4.97 18.06 1.86
C LEU A 83 -4.07 17.99 3.10
N GLN A 84 -4.35 18.77 4.14
CA GLN A 84 -3.64 18.69 5.43
C GLN A 84 -3.85 17.35 6.14
N ALA A 85 -5.06 16.78 6.08
CA ALA A 85 -5.33 15.45 6.63
C ALA A 85 -4.54 14.36 5.87
N SER A 86 -4.54 14.40 4.54
CA SER A 86 -3.74 13.51 3.68
C SER A 86 -2.23 13.63 3.97
N GLN A 87 -1.71 14.84 4.19
CA GLN A 87 -0.30 15.04 4.55
C GLN A 87 0.04 14.40 5.92
N ARG A 88 -0.88 14.43 6.90
CA ARG A 88 -0.67 13.77 8.20
C ARG A 88 -0.64 12.25 8.07
N GLU A 89 -1.59 11.67 7.34
CA GLU A 89 -1.61 10.22 7.07
C GLU A 89 -0.32 9.78 6.37
N SER A 90 0.16 10.56 5.41
CA SER A 90 1.42 10.30 4.71
C SER A 90 2.66 10.38 5.64
N ARG A 91 2.66 11.30 6.60
CA ARG A 91 3.70 11.39 7.64
C ARG A 91 3.67 10.21 8.60
N GLU A 92 2.47 9.73 8.97
CA GLU A 92 2.31 8.55 9.80
C GLU A 92 2.78 7.28 9.09
N HIS A 93 2.45 7.12 7.81
CA HIS A 93 2.94 6.01 6.99
C HIS A 93 4.46 6.00 6.84
N THR A 94 5.10 7.16 6.65
CA THR A 94 6.56 7.26 6.59
C THR A 94 7.23 6.96 7.93
N ALA A 95 6.63 7.38 9.06
CA ALA A 95 7.10 7.01 10.40
C ALA A 95 6.98 5.50 10.66
N ALA A 96 5.85 4.88 10.30
CA ALA A 96 5.65 3.44 10.40
C ALA A 96 6.65 2.65 9.54
N ASN A 97 6.95 3.13 8.32
CA ASN A 97 7.97 2.52 7.46
C ASN A 97 9.38 2.61 8.08
N LYS A 98 9.75 3.73 8.72
CA LYS A 98 11.04 3.84 9.43
C LYS A 98 11.15 2.86 10.60
N ALA A 99 10.07 2.67 11.37
CA ALA A 99 10.05 1.68 12.44
C ALA A 99 10.21 0.25 11.90
N ALA A 100 9.47 -0.10 10.84
CA ALA A 100 9.59 -1.40 10.18
C ALA A 100 10.98 -1.64 9.56
N GLN A 101 11.68 -0.58 9.12
CA GLN A 101 13.06 -0.67 8.63
C GLN A 101 14.03 -1.03 9.77
N SER A 102 13.90 -0.39 10.94
CA SER A 102 14.70 -0.68 12.13
C SER A 102 14.59 -2.14 12.58
N ASP A 103 13.37 -2.66 12.70
CA ASP A 103 13.13 -4.05 13.14
C ASP A 103 13.72 -5.06 12.15
N ARG A 104 13.68 -4.72 10.86
CA ARG A 104 14.26 -5.52 9.79
C ARG A 104 15.79 -5.53 9.84
N ASP A 105 16.43 -4.38 10.06
CA ASP A 105 17.89 -4.30 10.17
C ASP A 105 18.41 -5.14 11.34
N SER A 106 17.66 -5.17 12.45
CA SER A 106 17.90 -6.09 13.57
C SER A 106 17.82 -7.56 13.15
N LEU A 107 16.78 -7.96 12.42
CA LEU A 107 16.61 -9.33 11.93
C LEU A 107 17.73 -9.72 10.93
N ASN A 108 18.15 -8.79 10.08
CA ASN A 108 19.22 -9.00 9.11
C ASN A 108 20.57 -9.24 9.81
N CYS A 109 20.86 -8.47 10.86
CA CYS A 109 22.04 -8.71 11.71
C CYS A 109 22.02 -10.11 12.33
N GLU A 110 20.87 -10.57 12.83
CA GLU A 110 20.73 -11.91 13.41
C GLU A 110 20.92 -13.03 12.38
N LEU A 111 20.37 -12.86 11.16
CA LEU A 111 20.54 -13.82 10.08
C LEU A 111 21.98 -13.86 9.58
N LEU A 112 22.64 -12.71 9.42
CA LEU A 112 24.06 -12.64 9.04
C LEU A 112 24.95 -13.34 10.07
N GLN A 113 24.65 -13.19 11.36
CA GLN A 113 25.37 -13.87 12.44
C GLN A 113 25.22 -15.39 12.36
N LYS A 114 23.99 -15.89 12.11
CA LYS A 114 23.72 -17.33 11.91
C LYS A 114 24.38 -17.88 10.65
N LEU A 115 24.44 -17.09 9.59
CA LEU A 115 25.07 -17.47 8.33
C LEU A 115 26.59 -17.56 8.47
N GLN A 116 27.22 -16.60 9.14
CA GLN A 116 28.65 -16.66 9.48
C GLN A 116 29.00 -17.86 10.37
N ALA A 117 28.17 -18.16 11.37
CA ALA A 117 28.36 -19.33 12.22
C ALA A 117 28.30 -20.64 11.41
N ALA A 118 27.31 -20.78 10.53
CA ALA A 118 27.19 -21.96 9.66
C ALA A 118 28.35 -22.07 8.66
N GLN A 119 28.80 -20.95 8.11
CA GLN A 119 29.92 -20.89 7.17
C GLN A 119 31.26 -21.28 7.81
N ALA A 120 31.42 -21.08 9.13
CA ALA A 120 32.57 -21.57 9.88
C ALA A 120 32.46 -23.07 10.25
N GLU A 121 31.24 -23.58 10.45
CA GLU A 121 30.99 -24.98 10.86
C GLU A 121 31.12 -25.97 9.69
N CYS A 122 30.66 -25.61 8.47
CA CYS A 122 30.75 -26.46 7.28
C CYS A 122 32.19 -26.94 6.91
N PRO A 123 33.21 -26.07 6.80
CA PRO A 123 34.56 -26.53 6.45
C PRO A 123 35.20 -27.36 7.56
N ARG A 124 34.83 -27.11 8.83
CA ARG A 124 35.29 -27.91 9.97
C ARG A 124 34.71 -29.32 9.92
N LEU A 125 33.41 -29.46 9.64
CA LEU A 125 32.75 -30.76 9.47
C LEU A 125 33.35 -31.53 8.28
N HIS A 126 33.63 -30.86 7.15
CA HIS A 126 34.30 -31.48 6.01
C HIS A 126 35.71 -32.00 6.35
N ALA A 127 36.48 -31.23 7.12
CA ALA A 127 37.80 -31.65 7.59
C ALA A 127 37.73 -32.86 8.55
N GLU A 128 36.75 -32.88 9.46
CA GLU A 128 36.50 -34.04 10.33
C GLU A 128 36.10 -35.27 9.51
N ILE A 129 35.17 -35.14 8.55
CA ILE A 129 34.76 -36.24 7.65
C ILE A 129 35.97 -36.79 6.88
N ALA A 130 36.81 -35.91 6.31
CA ALA A 130 38.01 -36.33 5.60
C ALA A 130 39.00 -37.08 6.52
N SER A 131 39.14 -36.64 7.77
CA SER A 131 39.96 -37.34 8.77
C SER A 131 39.41 -38.73 9.10
N PHE A 132 38.09 -38.88 9.27
CA PHE A 132 37.46 -40.16 9.54
C PHE A 132 37.53 -41.12 8.33
N GLN A 133 37.36 -40.60 7.12
CA GLN A 133 37.54 -41.36 5.89
C GLN A 133 38.98 -41.90 5.73
N ALA A 134 39.99 -41.08 6.05
CA ALA A 134 41.39 -41.51 6.04
C ALA A 134 41.67 -42.63 7.06
N LYS A 135 41.16 -42.49 8.29
CA LYS A 135 41.29 -43.53 9.34
C LYS A 135 40.58 -44.82 8.93
N TYR A 136 39.40 -44.73 8.32
CA TYR A 136 38.66 -45.88 7.82
C TYR A 136 39.43 -46.60 6.69
N ALA A 137 40.05 -45.85 5.77
CA ALA A 137 40.91 -46.43 4.74
C ALA A 137 42.13 -47.17 5.32
N ASP A 138 42.80 -46.58 6.31
CA ASP A 138 43.92 -47.23 7.02
C ASP A 138 43.48 -48.53 7.73
N LEU A 139 42.32 -48.52 8.39
CA LEU A 139 41.74 -49.70 9.04
C LEU A 139 41.33 -50.79 8.04
N GLN A 140 40.80 -50.41 6.87
CA GLN A 140 40.53 -51.35 5.78
C GLN A 140 41.82 -51.98 5.23
N HIS A 141 42.89 -51.20 5.06
CA HIS A 141 44.18 -51.74 4.67
C HIS A 141 44.73 -52.71 5.71
N ARG A 142 44.59 -52.39 7.00
CA ARG A 142 45.09 -53.20 8.11
C ARG A 142 44.30 -54.50 8.28
N THR A 143 42.98 -54.46 8.11
CA THR A 143 42.14 -55.67 8.09
C THR A 143 42.47 -56.57 6.91
N HIS A 144 42.71 -56.02 5.71
CA HIS A 144 43.17 -56.82 4.57
C HIS A 144 44.54 -57.45 4.81
N HIS A 145 45.47 -56.74 5.46
CA HIS A 145 46.79 -57.26 5.83
C HIS A 145 46.68 -58.41 6.85
N LEU A 146 45.91 -58.20 7.93
CA LEU A 146 45.66 -59.22 8.96
C LEU A 146 44.93 -60.45 8.40
N ALA A 147 44.00 -60.25 7.44
CA ALA A 147 43.32 -61.34 6.75
C ALA A 147 44.29 -62.14 5.86
N ALA A 148 45.26 -61.48 5.23
CA ALA A 148 46.31 -62.14 4.46
C ALA A 148 47.28 -62.91 5.37
N GLU A 149 47.66 -62.36 6.52
CA GLU A 149 48.49 -63.03 7.54
C GLU A 149 47.77 -64.22 8.18
N HIS A 150 46.48 -64.10 8.50
CA HIS A 150 45.67 -65.21 9.01
C HIS A 150 45.63 -66.39 8.02
N LYS A 151 45.47 -66.08 6.72
CA LYS A 151 45.48 -67.09 5.65
C LYS A 151 46.83 -67.81 5.53
N ALA A 152 47.91 -67.18 5.99
CA ALA A 152 49.26 -67.74 5.98
C ALA A 152 49.63 -68.49 7.28
N ALA A 153 49.11 -68.07 8.44
CA ALA A 153 49.53 -68.56 9.76
C ALA A 153 48.59 -69.58 10.42
N GLY A 154 47.29 -69.60 10.09
CA GLY A 154 46.34 -70.63 10.56
C GLY A 154 46.02 -70.62 12.07
N GLU A 155 46.21 -69.50 12.78
CA GLU A 155 46.00 -69.40 14.24
C GLU A 155 44.76 -68.57 14.65
N HIS A 156 44.08 -69.02 15.71
CA HIS A 156 42.85 -68.45 16.28
C HIS A 156 42.97 -66.99 16.78
N VAL A 157 44.18 -66.53 17.14
CA VAL A 157 44.44 -65.18 17.69
C VAL A 157 44.16 -64.07 16.65
N HIS A 158 44.21 -64.39 15.36
CA HIS A 158 43.93 -63.42 14.30
C HIS A 158 42.42 -63.22 14.04
N ILE A 159 41.55 -64.13 14.49
CA ILE A 159 40.09 -64.01 14.30
C ILE A 159 39.51 -62.92 15.21
N GLU A 160 39.91 -62.89 16.49
CA GLU A 160 39.50 -61.83 17.41
C GLU A 160 39.99 -60.46 16.92
N ALA A 161 41.26 -60.34 16.52
CA ALA A 161 41.79 -59.07 15.99
C ALA A 161 41.10 -58.60 14.70
N LEU A 162 40.67 -59.53 13.83
CA LEU A 162 39.87 -59.22 12.65
C LEU A 162 38.45 -58.76 13.02
N GLN A 163 37.83 -59.39 14.00
CA GLN A 163 36.50 -58.98 14.49
C GLN A 163 36.55 -57.60 15.16
N THR A 164 37.52 -57.32 16.04
CA THR A 164 37.66 -55.99 16.65
C THR A 164 37.87 -54.90 15.60
N ALA A 165 38.72 -55.16 14.60
CA ALA A 165 38.96 -54.19 13.54
C ALA A 165 37.76 -54.01 12.58
N GLN A 166 36.91 -55.03 12.45
CA GLN A 166 35.67 -54.96 11.68
C GLN A 166 34.56 -54.20 12.43
N ASP A 167 34.49 -54.37 13.76
CA ASP A 167 33.61 -53.59 14.63
C ASP A 167 34.02 -52.11 14.63
N ASP A 168 35.31 -51.80 14.80
CA ASP A 168 35.87 -50.44 14.72
C ASP A 168 35.59 -49.78 13.35
N ALA A 169 35.72 -50.53 12.26
CA ALA A 169 35.40 -50.03 10.92
C ALA A 169 33.89 -49.71 10.78
N SER A 170 33.02 -50.55 11.33
CA SER A 170 31.58 -50.33 11.31
C SER A 170 31.18 -49.09 12.14
N GLU A 171 31.85 -48.86 13.27
CA GLU A 171 31.63 -47.70 14.12
C GLU A 171 32.11 -46.40 13.45
N LEU A 172 33.29 -46.41 12.82
CA LEU A 172 33.80 -45.28 12.05
C LEU A 172 32.91 -44.95 10.84
N ARG A 173 32.36 -45.96 10.15
CA ARG A 173 31.40 -45.75 9.07
C ARG A 173 30.13 -45.08 9.58
N ASN A 174 29.57 -45.57 10.69
CA ASN A 174 28.41 -44.94 11.33
C ASN A 174 28.68 -43.51 11.79
N GLN A 175 29.90 -43.19 12.23
CA GLN A 175 30.29 -41.83 12.60
C GLN A 175 30.45 -40.92 11.36
N CYS A 176 31.03 -41.43 10.27
CA CYS A 176 31.07 -40.73 8.98
C CYS A 176 29.65 -40.41 8.48
N ASP A 177 28.74 -41.37 8.49
CA ASP A 177 27.36 -41.17 8.02
C ASP A 177 26.65 -40.08 8.84
N ARG A 178 26.81 -40.08 10.17
CA ARG A 178 26.24 -39.01 11.04
C ARG A 178 26.82 -37.62 10.76
N LEU A 179 28.12 -37.55 10.45
CA LEU A 179 28.77 -36.28 10.13
C LEU A 179 28.36 -35.78 8.75
N THR A 180 28.21 -36.67 7.76
CA THR A 180 27.67 -36.36 6.43
C THR A 180 26.24 -35.82 6.55
N ASP A 181 25.35 -36.49 7.28
CA ASP A 181 23.99 -36.02 7.54
C ASP A 181 23.96 -34.65 8.24
N ARG A 182 24.97 -34.34 9.06
CA ARG A 182 25.09 -33.04 9.74
C ARG A 182 25.60 -31.95 8.79
N ALA A 183 26.54 -32.27 7.91
CA ALA A 183 27.04 -31.37 6.87
C ALA A 183 25.94 -31.03 5.86
N GLU A 184 25.19 -32.01 5.37
CA GLU A 184 24.06 -31.78 4.45
C GLU A 184 22.97 -30.90 5.08
N ARG A 185 22.67 -31.09 6.37
CA ARG A 185 21.74 -30.21 7.10
C ARG A 185 22.26 -28.78 7.25
N ALA A 186 23.57 -28.61 7.49
CA ALA A 186 24.18 -27.29 7.57
C ALA A 186 24.16 -26.57 6.21
N GLU A 187 24.47 -27.27 5.12
CA GLU A 187 24.40 -26.73 3.75
C GLU A 187 22.97 -26.37 3.33
N SER A 188 22.01 -27.24 3.61
CA SER A 188 20.59 -26.98 3.37
C SER A 188 20.08 -25.79 4.21
N GLY A 189 20.58 -25.66 5.45
CA GLY A 189 20.37 -24.50 6.32
C GLY A 189 20.91 -23.20 5.71
N MET A 190 22.15 -23.20 5.21
CA MET A 190 22.73 -22.03 4.53
C MET A 190 21.94 -21.66 3.27
N LEU A 191 21.59 -22.63 2.42
CA LEU A 191 20.78 -22.40 1.22
C LEU A 191 19.43 -21.76 1.55
N ASN A 192 18.77 -22.18 2.63
CA ASN A 192 17.54 -21.55 3.11
C ASN A 192 17.79 -20.12 3.60
N CYS A 193 18.88 -19.86 4.32
CA CYS A 193 19.26 -18.51 4.73
C CYS A 193 19.53 -17.59 3.52
N CYS A 194 20.24 -18.07 2.49
CA CYS A 194 20.48 -17.31 1.27
C CYS A 194 19.16 -16.98 0.53
N ARG A 195 18.26 -17.97 0.36
CA ARG A 195 16.95 -17.71 -0.25
C ARG A 195 16.11 -16.71 0.54
N ARG A 196 16.17 -16.76 1.87
CA ARG A 196 15.50 -15.78 2.74
C ARG A 196 16.11 -14.38 2.62
N ALA A 197 17.43 -14.28 2.49
CA ALA A 197 18.13 -13.03 2.25
C ALA A 197 17.72 -12.41 0.90
N ASP A 198 17.73 -13.21 -0.18
CA ASP A 198 17.30 -12.76 -1.52
C ASP A 198 15.83 -12.29 -1.52
N ALA A 199 14.95 -13.02 -0.83
CA ALA A 199 13.55 -12.65 -0.70
C ALA A 199 13.37 -11.34 0.08
N ALA A 200 14.14 -11.16 1.16
CA ALA A 200 14.16 -9.92 1.94
C ALA A 200 14.71 -8.74 1.13
N GLU A 201 15.73 -8.95 0.30
CA GLU A 201 16.28 -7.92 -0.60
C GLU A 201 15.26 -7.49 -1.66
N ARG A 202 14.56 -8.42 -2.31
CA ARG A 202 13.47 -8.08 -3.24
C ARG A 202 12.33 -7.31 -2.57
N GLN A 203 12.02 -7.64 -1.31
CA GLN A 203 11.04 -6.87 -0.54
C GLN A 203 11.56 -5.45 -0.21
N LEU A 204 12.86 -5.26 -0.01
CA LEU A 204 13.47 -3.94 0.20
C LEU A 204 13.26 -3.08 -1.05
N GLN A 205 13.65 -3.61 -2.21
CA GLN A 205 13.56 -2.89 -3.47
C GLN A 205 12.12 -2.46 -3.78
N ARG A 206 11.13 -3.32 -3.46
CA ARG A 206 9.71 -2.95 -3.58
C ARG A 206 9.31 -1.83 -2.63
N ARG A 207 9.70 -1.90 -1.36
CA ARG A 207 9.37 -0.87 -0.36
C ARG A 207 10.08 0.46 -0.64
N GLU A 208 11.32 0.42 -1.13
CA GLU A 208 12.05 1.61 -1.56
C GLU A 208 11.38 2.26 -2.77
N ALA A 209 10.92 1.47 -3.74
CA ALA A 209 10.13 1.98 -4.86
C ALA A 209 8.79 2.57 -4.41
N GLU A 210 8.09 1.94 -3.47
CA GLU A 210 6.85 2.46 -2.87
C GLU A 210 7.11 3.75 -2.08
N ALA A 211 8.20 3.83 -1.32
CA ALA A 211 8.60 5.02 -0.57
C ALA A 211 8.99 6.18 -1.50
N ALA A 212 9.71 5.91 -2.59
CA ALA A 212 10.04 6.90 -3.62
C ALA A 212 8.76 7.45 -4.29
N HIS A 213 7.81 6.57 -4.62
CA HIS A 213 6.53 6.97 -5.18
C HIS A 213 5.68 7.79 -4.19
N LEU A 214 5.68 7.44 -2.89
CA LEU A 214 5.03 8.23 -1.85
C LEU A 214 5.68 9.61 -1.65
N ALA A 215 7.02 9.68 -1.70
CA ALA A 215 7.75 10.94 -1.62
C ALA A 215 7.43 11.86 -2.81
N GLN A 216 7.36 11.31 -4.03
CA GLN A 216 6.92 12.06 -5.21
C GLN A 216 5.49 12.57 -5.07
N LYS A 217 4.56 11.73 -4.57
CA LYS A 217 3.20 12.18 -4.29
C LYS A 217 3.17 13.30 -3.25
N GLN A 218 3.99 13.25 -2.21
CA GLN A 218 4.09 14.34 -1.23
C GLN A 218 4.56 15.63 -1.92
N THR A 219 5.61 15.60 -2.73
CA THR A 219 6.09 16.80 -3.44
C THR A 219 5.03 17.36 -4.39
N ASP A 220 4.28 16.51 -5.09
CA ASP A 220 3.21 16.93 -5.98
C ASP A 220 2.06 17.60 -5.19
N THR A 221 1.69 17.03 -4.03
CA THR A 221 0.67 17.64 -3.15
C THR A 221 1.12 18.95 -2.51
N GLU A 222 2.40 19.09 -2.15
CA GLU A 222 2.95 20.34 -1.60
C GLU A 222 3.04 21.43 -2.67
N ALA A 223 3.39 21.07 -3.91
CA ALA A 223 3.34 21.99 -5.04
C ALA A 223 1.91 22.46 -5.34
N ALA A 224 0.93 21.53 -5.33
CA ALA A 224 -0.48 21.87 -5.52
C ALA A 224 -1.03 22.77 -4.41
N LEU A 225 -0.67 22.50 -3.14
CA LEU A 225 -1.03 23.35 -2.01
C LEU A 225 -0.45 24.76 -2.15
N SER A 226 0.83 24.86 -2.52
CA SER A 226 1.50 26.16 -2.70
C SER A 226 0.83 26.98 -3.82
N ALA A 227 0.50 26.34 -4.94
CA ALA A 227 -0.21 26.99 -6.05
C ALA A 227 -1.61 27.49 -5.64
N LEU A 228 -2.39 26.68 -4.91
CA LEU A 228 -3.69 27.09 -4.39
C LEU A 228 -3.59 28.26 -3.40
N GLN A 229 -2.55 28.27 -2.57
CA GLN A 229 -2.33 29.31 -1.58
C GLN A 229 -1.96 30.64 -2.25
N GLU A 230 -1.16 30.59 -3.32
CA GLU A 230 -0.82 31.73 -4.16
C GLU A 230 -2.04 32.26 -4.94
N GLN A 231 -2.91 31.38 -5.42
CA GLN A 231 -4.15 31.77 -6.07
C GLN A 231 -5.11 32.46 -5.09
N HIS A 232 -5.19 31.97 -3.84
CA HIS A 232 -6.00 32.59 -2.79
C HIS A 232 -5.47 33.97 -2.39
N THR A 233 -4.15 34.17 -2.28
CA THR A 233 -3.57 35.50 -1.95
C THR A 233 -3.82 36.49 -3.08
N GLN A 234 -3.69 36.07 -4.33
CA GLN A 234 -4.03 36.90 -5.50
C GLN A 234 -5.52 37.28 -5.53
N ALA A 235 -6.42 36.32 -5.31
CA ALA A 235 -7.85 36.58 -5.26
C ALA A 235 -8.24 37.53 -4.11
N SER A 236 -7.63 37.35 -2.94
CA SER A 236 -7.83 38.23 -1.78
C SER A 236 -7.34 39.66 -2.05
N ALA A 237 -6.18 39.82 -2.70
CA ALA A 237 -5.65 41.13 -3.05
C ALA A 237 -6.53 41.84 -4.08
N ALA A 238 -7.03 41.11 -5.09
CA ALA A 238 -7.97 41.63 -6.07
C ALA A 238 -9.30 42.06 -5.43
N ALA A 239 -9.82 41.28 -4.48
CA ALA A 239 -11.04 41.62 -3.74
C ALA A 239 -10.84 42.90 -2.90
N ALA A 240 -9.72 43.02 -2.19
CA ALA A 240 -9.40 44.21 -1.41
C ALA A 240 -9.25 45.47 -2.29
N ALA A 241 -8.61 45.34 -3.46
CA ALA A 241 -8.48 46.45 -4.41
C ALA A 241 -9.85 46.91 -4.94
N ARG A 242 -10.75 45.98 -5.29
CA ARG A 242 -12.12 46.31 -5.70
C ARG A 242 -12.89 47.04 -4.61
N GLN A 243 -12.77 46.58 -3.36
CA GLN A 243 -13.44 47.22 -2.22
C GLN A 243 -12.94 48.65 -1.97
N LEU A 244 -11.64 48.90 -2.14
CA LEU A 244 -11.05 50.24 -2.02
C LEU A 244 -11.57 51.19 -3.12
N VAL A 245 -11.69 50.70 -4.36
CA VAL A 245 -12.25 51.47 -5.48
C VAL A 245 -13.70 51.86 -5.18
N LEU A 246 -14.52 50.93 -4.71
CA LEU A 246 -15.92 51.19 -4.34
C LEU A 246 -16.03 52.22 -3.21
N GLN A 247 -15.25 52.09 -2.13
CA GLN A 247 -15.25 53.06 -1.04
C GLN A 247 -14.85 54.47 -1.52
N THR A 248 -13.89 54.55 -2.44
CA THR A 248 -13.46 55.83 -3.02
C THR A 248 -14.55 56.44 -3.89
N GLN A 249 -15.26 55.62 -4.67
CA GLN A 249 -16.39 56.07 -5.48
C GLN A 249 -17.56 56.55 -4.60
N GLU A 250 -17.92 55.81 -3.55
CA GLU A 250 -18.97 56.22 -2.59
C GLU A 250 -18.62 57.55 -1.90
N HIS A 251 -17.37 57.71 -1.47
CA HIS A 251 -16.92 58.95 -0.83
C HIS A 251 -17.01 60.15 -1.79
N ASN A 252 -16.56 59.99 -3.04
CA ASN A 252 -16.63 61.04 -4.05
C ASN A 252 -18.08 61.38 -4.41
N LEU A 253 -18.96 60.38 -4.47
CA LEU A 253 -20.39 60.60 -4.71
C LEU A 253 -21.05 61.38 -3.57
N ARG A 254 -20.78 61.01 -2.31
CA ARG A 254 -21.28 61.75 -1.15
C ARG A 254 -20.78 63.19 -1.12
N ALA A 255 -19.50 63.41 -1.40
CA ALA A 255 -18.93 64.76 -1.47
C ALA A 255 -19.61 65.60 -2.57
N ALA A 256 -19.87 65.02 -3.74
CA ALA A 256 -20.59 65.70 -4.82
C ALA A 256 -22.05 66.01 -4.45
N GLN A 257 -22.75 65.07 -3.81
CA GLN A 257 -24.12 65.27 -3.32
C GLN A 257 -24.20 66.37 -2.25
N ASP A 258 -23.28 66.38 -1.29
CA ASP A 258 -23.21 67.40 -0.25
C ASP A 258 -22.92 68.78 -0.84
N GLN A 259 -22.03 68.86 -1.84
CA GLN A 259 -21.72 70.11 -2.53
C GLN A 259 -22.91 70.63 -3.35
N ALA A 260 -23.66 69.74 -4.00
CA ALA A 260 -24.89 70.08 -4.72
C ALA A 260 -26.02 70.53 -3.76
N ALA A 261 -26.17 69.86 -2.61
CA ALA A 261 -27.14 70.24 -1.60
C ALA A 261 -26.81 71.63 -1.01
N GLN A 262 -25.53 71.91 -0.74
CA GLN A 262 -25.08 73.22 -0.26
C GLN A 262 -25.28 74.34 -1.28
N SER A 263 -25.01 74.08 -2.56
CA SER A 263 -25.22 75.07 -3.62
C SER A 263 -26.70 75.35 -3.85
N SER A 264 -27.54 74.31 -3.83
CA SER A 264 -29.01 74.44 -3.89
C SER A 264 -29.57 75.24 -2.71
N ALA A 265 -29.15 74.92 -1.47
CA ALA A 265 -29.59 75.66 -0.28
C ALA A 265 -29.16 77.14 -0.32
N LYS A 266 -27.96 77.45 -0.85
CA LYS A 266 -27.52 78.83 -1.05
C LYS A 266 -28.36 79.55 -2.10
N ALA A 267 -28.66 78.91 -3.23
CA ALA A 267 -29.48 79.50 -4.28
C ALA A 267 -30.90 79.82 -3.77
N LEU A 268 -31.51 78.90 -3.01
CA LEU A 268 -32.82 79.10 -2.39
C LEU A 268 -32.85 80.32 -1.44
N ARG A 269 -31.85 80.45 -0.57
CA ARG A 269 -31.76 81.62 0.34
C ARG A 269 -31.61 82.94 -0.42
N VAL A 270 -30.76 82.97 -1.45
CA VAL A 270 -30.57 84.18 -2.27
C VAL A 270 -31.86 84.53 -3.01
N GLN A 271 -32.63 83.53 -3.46
CA GLN A 271 -33.92 83.73 -4.10
C GLN A 271 -34.99 84.26 -3.13
N GLU A 272 -35.05 83.74 -1.90
CA GLU A 272 -35.92 84.26 -0.84
C GLU A 272 -35.59 85.72 -0.49
N ASP A 273 -34.29 86.03 -0.32
CA ASP A 273 -33.81 87.39 -0.05
C ASP A 273 -34.14 88.36 -1.21
N LEU A 274 -34.03 87.90 -2.46
CA LEU A 274 -34.39 88.68 -3.64
C LEU A 274 -35.90 88.98 -3.65
N GLN A 275 -36.75 87.97 -3.43
CA GLN A 275 -38.20 88.15 -3.40
C GLN A 275 -38.63 89.09 -2.26
N GLU A 276 -37.99 89.00 -1.09
CA GLU A 276 -38.21 89.91 0.04
C GLU A 276 -37.81 91.35 -0.31
N ALA A 277 -36.67 91.55 -0.99
CA ALA A 277 -36.21 92.85 -1.43
C ALA A 277 -37.13 93.47 -2.51
N GLU A 278 -37.59 92.67 -3.48
CA GLU A 278 -38.57 93.07 -4.50
C GLU A 278 -39.90 93.48 -3.87
N ARG A 279 -40.40 92.72 -2.87
CA ARG A 279 -41.62 93.09 -2.13
C ARG A 279 -41.47 94.43 -1.39
N ARG A 280 -40.30 94.69 -0.80
CA ARG A 280 -40.02 95.97 -0.11
C ARG A 280 -39.94 97.14 -1.07
N LEU A 281 -39.37 96.95 -2.26
CA LEU A 281 -39.35 97.95 -3.33
C LEU A 281 -40.74 98.28 -3.87
N MET A 282 -41.69 97.35 -3.90
CA MET A 282 -43.08 97.66 -4.26
C MET A 282 -43.80 98.54 -3.22
N VAL A 283 -43.35 98.57 -1.97
CA VAL A 283 -44.01 99.30 -0.88
C VAL A 283 -43.39 100.69 -0.65
N LEU A 284 -42.11 100.88 -0.99
CA LEU A 284 -41.41 102.14 -0.86
C LEU A 284 -41.41 102.89 -2.21
N ALA A 285 -41.75 104.18 -2.18
CA ALA A 285 -41.78 105.03 -3.38
C ALA A 285 -40.43 105.01 -4.12
N GLU A 286 -40.48 105.16 -5.44
CA GLU A 286 -39.50 104.85 -6.49
C GLU A 286 -38.05 105.37 -6.33
N ASP A 287 -37.63 105.99 -5.22
CA ASP A 287 -36.37 106.72 -5.08
C ASP A 287 -35.33 106.13 -4.11
N ASP A 288 -35.58 104.98 -3.49
CA ASP A 288 -34.62 104.39 -2.55
C ASP A 288 -33.46 103.66 -3.28
N ARG A 289 -32.36 104.39 -3.54
CA ARG A 289 -31.17 103.89 -4.25
C ARG A 289 -30.51 102.69 -3.55
N ASP A 290 -30.47 102.68 -2.22
CA ASP A 290 -29.82 101.62 -1.47
C ASP A 290 -30.53 100.26 -1.66
N LEU A 291 -31.86 100.29 -1.79
CA LEU A 291 -32.67 99.11 -2.09
C LEU A 291 -32.48 98.60 -3.52
N ARG A 292 -32.29 99.51 -4.50
CA ARG A 292 -31.96 99.14 -5.89
C ARG A 292 -30.58 98.50 -5.99
N ASP A 293 -29.58 99.07 -5.33
CA ASP A 293 -28.22 98.49 -5.30
C ASP A 293 -28.23 97.11 -4.62
N LYS A 294 -29.06 96.93 -3.58
CA LYS A 294 -29.22 95.64 -2.91
C LYS A 294 -29.92 94.60 -3.78
N VAL A 295 -30.95 94.95 -4.54
CA VAL A 295 -31.57 94.05 -5.53
C VAL A 295 -30.61 93.72 -6.66
N HIS A 296 -29.80 94.67 -7.12
CA HIS A 296 -28.82 94.41 -8.15
C HIS A 296 -27.75 93.43 -7.68
N ALA A 297 -27.24 93.61 -6.46
CA ALA A 297 -26.27 92.71 -5.83
C ALA A 297 -26.85 91.31 -5.56
N LEU A 298 -28.12 91.21 -5.15
CA LEU A 298 -28.81 89.93 -4.96
C LEU A 298 -29.08 89.23 -6.30
N THR A 299 -29.40 89.99 -7.35
CA THR A 299 -29.57 89.45 -8.72
C THR A 299 -28.24 88.91 -9.26
N GLU A 300 -27.14 89.63 -9.06
CA GLU A 300 -25.80 89.14 -9.41
C GLU A 300 -25.40 87.91 -8.59
N ALA A 301 -25.70 87.91 -7.28
CA ALA A 301 -25.44 86.75 -6.43
C ALA A 301 -26.28 85.52 -6.86
N LEU A 302 -27.53 85.73 -7.30
CA LEU A 302 -28.41 84.67 -7.79
C LEU A 302 -27.91 84.14 -9.15
N SER A 303 -27.50 85.03 -10.05
CA SER A 303 -26.83 84.70 -11.32
C SER A 303 -25.58 83.86 -11.09
N LEU A 304 -24.73 84.25 -10.14
CA LEU A 304 -23.49 83.52 -9.81
C LEU A 304 -23.79 82.19 -9.11
N ALA A 305 -24.88 82.10 -8.34
CA ALA A 305 -25.36 80.86 -7.74
C ALA A 305 -25.95 79.91 -8.79
N THR A 306 -26.74 80.40 -9.75
CA THR A 306 -27.27 79.60 -10.85
C THR A 306 -26.19 79.19 -11.85
N GLU A 307 -25.17 80.02 -12.11
CA GLU A 307 -23.98 79.62 -12.85
C GLU A 307 -23.19 78.54 -12.12
N ARG A 308 -23.06 78.61 -10.79
CA ARG A 308 -22.43 77.54 -9.99
C ARG A 308 -23.25 76.26 -9.98
N LEU A 309 -24.58 76.35 -9.96
CA LEU A 309 -25.48 75.20 -10.05
C LEU A 309 -25.45 74.59 -11.46
N ALA A 310 -25.40 75.43 -12.49
CA ALA A 310 -25.22 75.03 -13.88
C ALA A 310 -23.82 74.43 -14.08
N ALA A 311 -22.77 74.95 -13.45
CA ALA A 311 -21.43 74.38 -13.47
C ALA A 311 -21.38 73.04 -12.73
N ALA A 312 -22.12 72.86 -11.63
CA ALA A 312 -22.29 71.57 -10.98
C ALA A 312 -23.06 70.57 -11.86
N SER A 313 -24.10 71.02 -12.58
CA SER A 313 -24.81 70.21 -13.58
C SER A 313 -23.96 69.92 -14.83
N ILE A 314 -23.07 70.85 -15.22
CA ILE A 314 -22.07 70.64 -16.27
C ILE A 314 -20.96 69.72 -15.75
N ALA A 315 -20.63 69.71 -14.45
CA ALA A 315 -19.74 68.73 -13.85
C ALA A 315 -20.38 67.33 -13.78
N GLU A 316 -21.69 67.26 -13.59
CA GLU A 316 -22.51 66.06 -13.72
C GLU A 316 -22.58 65.58 -15.20
N LYS A 317 -22.67 66.50 -16.16
CA LYS A 317 -22.57 66.22 -17.60
C LYS A 317 -21.13 66.01 -18.08
N SER A 318 -20.13 66.49 -17.36
CA SER A 318 -18.71 66.19 -17.59
C SER A 318 -18.31 64.89 -16.89
N PHE A 319 -19.13 64.38 -15.97
CA PHE A 319 -19.22 62.97 -15.62
C PHE A 319 -19.74 62.14 -16.80
N ALA A 320 -20.61 62.68 -17.65
CA ALA A 320 -20.98 62.09 -18.96
C ALA A 320 -19.93 62.32 -20.09
N SER A 321 -19.07 63.34 -19.98
CA SER A 321 -17.81 63.37 -20.77
C SER A 321 -16.77 62.41 -20.18
N GLY A 322 -16.84 62.22 -18.86
CA GLY A 322 -16.35 61.08 -18.12
C GLY A 322 -16.88 59.80 -18.73
N GLU A 323 -18.15 59.70 -19.14
CA GLU A 323 -18.70 58.56 -19.91
C GLU A 323 -18.10 58.43 -21.32
N LEU A 324 -17.45 59.44 -21.90
CA LEU A 324 -16.68 59.28 -23.16
C LEU A 324 -15.27 58.74 -22.89
N LYS A 325 -14.64 59.14 -21.78
CA LYS A 325 -13.43 58.48 -21.26
C LYS A 325 -13.76 57.11 -20.68
N MET A 326 -14.95 56.93 -20.11
CA MET A 326 -15.53 55.69 -19.61
C MET A 326 -15.97 54.86 -20.79
N ALA A 327 -16.42 55.43 -21.92
CA ALA A 327 -16.68 54.71 -23.14
C ALA A 327 -15.36 54.24 -23.74
N LYS A 328 -14.29 55.02 -23.67
CA LYS A 328 -12.94 54.53 -24.01
C LYS A 328 -12.42 53.49 -23.02
N VAL A 329 -12.71 53.62 -21.72
CA VAL A 329 -12.38 52.62 -20.69
C VAL A 329 -13.31 51.40 -20.76
N LEU A 330 -14.54 51.53 -21.24
CA LEU A 330 -15.54 50.47 -21.47
C LEU A 330 -15.30 49.82 -22.82
N HIS A 331 -14.70 50.52 -23.78
CA HIS A 331 -14.26 49.96 -25.06
C HIS A 331 -12.90 49.29 -24.90
N ALA A 332 -12.03 49.82 -24.04
CA ALA A 332 -10.84 49.13 -23.55
C ALA A 332 -11.22 47.97 -22.63
N ALA A 333 -12.24 48.10 -21.79
CA ALA A 333 -12.78 47.01 -20.98
C ALA A 333 -13.62 46.05 -21.83
N ALA A 334 -14.19 46.45 -22.96
CA ALA A 334 -14.82 45.55 -23.92
C ALA A 334 -13.74 44.78 -24.69
N ALA A 335 -12.62 45.42 -25.05
CA ALA A 335 -11.45 44.75 -25.58
C ALA A 335 -10.80 43.84 -24.52
N GLU A 336 -10.81 44.24 -23.25
CA GLU A 336 -10.38 43.41 -22.12
C GLU A 336 -11.37 42.29 -21.83
N VAL A 337 -12.68 42.50 -22.05
CA VAL A 337 -13.71 41.47 -22.02
C VAL A 337 -13.53 40.51 -23.18
N ASP A 338 -13.18 40.96 -24.38
CA ASP A 338 -12.86 40.11 -25.53
C ASP A 338 -11.57 39.32 -25.28
N VAL A 339 -10.54 39.95 -24.68
CA VAL A 339 -9.32 39.26 -24.22
C VAL A 339 -9.65 38.28 -23.10
N GLN A 340 -10.53 38.63 -22.16
CA GLN A 340 -11.02 37.72 -21.12
C GLN A 340 -11.89 36.62 -21.71
N ARG A 341 -12.60 36.86 -22.80
CA ARG A 341 -13.40 35.87 -23.53
C ARG A 341 -12.50 34.90 -24.29
N ASP A 342 -11.40 35.39 -24.87
CA ASP A 342 -10.36 34.57 -25.48
C ASP A 342 -9.58 33.79 -24.42
N ILE A 343 -9.28 34.39 -23.26
CA ILE A 343 -8.68 33.70 -22.11
C ILE A 343 -9.65 32.66 -21.56
N ALA A 344 -10.94 32.97 -21.44
CA ALA A 344 -11.97 32.03 -20.99
C ALA A 344 -12.18 30.90 -22.02
N ALA A 345 -12.16 31.20 -23.32
CA ALA A 345 -12.23 30.21 -24.38
C ALA A 345 -10.99 29.30 -24.41
N LYS A 346 -9.80 29.86 -24.17
CA LYS A 346 -8.57 29.07 -23.97
C LYS A 346 -8.62 28.24 -22.69
N ALA A 347 -9.13 28.79 -21.60
CA ALA A 347 -9.32 28.06 -20.35
C ALA A 347 -10.34 26.93 -20.51
N GLU A 348 -11.46 27.15 -21.21
CA GLU A 348 -12.43 26.09 -21.56
C GLU A 348 -11.81 25.04 -22.47
N ALA A 349 -11.01 25.44 -23.46
CA ALA A 349 -10.30 24.50 -24.34
C ALA A 349 -9.29 23.66 -23.55
N GLU A 350 -8.58 24.28 -22.61
CA GLU A 350 -7.64 23.61 -21.71
C GLU A 350 -8.35 22.66 -20.76
N VAL A 351 -9.47 23.09 -20.16
CA VAL A 351 -10.32 22.22 -19.32
C VAL A 351 -10.84 21.03 -20.12
N ARG A 352 -11.33 21.24 -21.35
CA ARG A 352 -11.77 20.13 -22.23
C ARG A 352 -10.62 19.22 -22.63
N TRP A 353 -9.42 19.75 -22.79
CA TRP A 353 -8.22 18.95 -23.07
C TRP A 353 -7.85 18.10 -21.84
N GLN A 354 -7.84 18.71 -20.65
CA GLN A 354 -7.63 18.02 -19.37
C GLN A 354 -8.71 16.98 -19.07
N GLU A 355 -9.98 17.24 -19.39
CA GLU A 355 -11.07 16.27 -19.27
C GLU A 355 -10.85 15.06 -20.19
N ARG A 356 -10.38 15.28 -21.43
CA ARG A 356 -10.05 14.18 -22.35
C ARG A 356 -8.85 13.38 -21.87
N ASP A 357 -7.81 14.04 -21.36
CA ASP A 357 -6.64 13.34 -20.82
C ASP A 357 -6.97 12.62 -19.51
N ASN A 358 -7.78 13.20 -18.64
CA ASN A 358 -8.32 12.53 -17.46
C ASN A 358 -9.18 11.32 -17.85
N PHE A 359 -9.99 11.42 -18.90
CA PHE A 359 -10.76 10.29 -19.41
C PHE A 359 -9.85 9.18 -19.97
N ARG A 360 -8.79 9.54 -20.70
CA ARG A 360 -7.78 8.58 -21.18
C ARG A 360 -7.03 7.91 -20.04
N LEU A 361 -6.63 8.67 -19.02
CA LEU A 361 -5.96 8.16 -17.82
C LEU A 361 -6.90 7.26 -17.02
N ALA A 362 -8.17 7.62 -16.89
CA ALA A 362 -9.19 6.78 -16.25
C ALA A 362 -9.42 5.47 -17.02
N SER A 363 -9.47 5.52 -18.35
CA SER A 363 -9.57 4.32 -19.20
C SER A 363 -8.33 3.43 -19.05
N SER A 364 -7.13 4.01 -19.12
CA SER A 364 -5.86 3.30 -18.92
C SER A 364 -5.75 2.69 -17.52
N LEU A 365 -6.23 3.39 -16.50
CA LEU A 365 -6.32 2.87 -15.13
C LEU A 365 -7.29 1.70 -15.02
N ALA A 366 -8.44 1.76 -15.70
CA ALA A 366 -9.40 0.67 -15.74
C ALA A 366 -8.82 -0.57 -16.45
N ASP A 367 -8.13 -0.38 -17.56
CA ASP A 367 -7.43 -1.45 -18.28
C ASP A 367 -6.34 -2.08 -17.40
N ALA A 368 -5.51 -1.28 -16.75
CA ALA A 368 -4.48 -1.75 -15.81
C ALA A 368 -5.08 -2.49 -14.60
N GLN A 369 -6.24 -2.05 -14.10
CA GLN A 369 -6.96 -2.75 -13.02
C GLN A 369 -7.51 -4.10 -13.50
N ALA A 370 -7.99 -4.19 -14.74
CA ALA A 370 -8.46 -5.44 -15.34
C ALA A 370 -7.30 -6.44 -15.51
N GLU A 371 -6.15 -5.99 -16.04
CA GLU A 371 -4.95 -6.81 -16.16
C GLU A 371 -4.44 -7.30 -14.79
N LEU A 372 -4.49 -6.43 -13.77
CA LEU A 372 -4.09 -6.79 -12.40
C LEU A 372 -5.06 -7.81 -11.77
N ALA A 373 -6.35 -7.72 -12.05
CA ALA A 373 -7.33 -8.73 -11.65
C ALA A 373 -7.09 -10.08 -12.34
N GLU A 374 -6.80 -10.06 -13.65
CA GLU A 374 -6.46 -11.28 -14.40
C GLU A 374 -5.17 -11.94 -13.88
N SER A 375 -4.13 -11.13 -13.62
CA SER A 375 -2.87 -11.59 -13.03
C SER A 375 -3.08 -12.21 -11.63
N ARG A 376 -3.95 -11.61 -10.80
CA ARG A 376 -4.33 -12.18 -9.49
C ARG A 376 -5.02 -13.53 -9.63
N ASN A 377 -5.94 -13.68 -10.58
CA ASN A 377 -6.62 -14.95 -10.82
C ASN A 377 -5.63 -16.02 -11.29
N ARG A 378 -4.74 -15.70 -12.23
CA ARG A 378 -3.68 -16.62 -12.68
C ARG A 378 -2.74 -17.02 -11.53
N MET A 379 -2.38 -16.09 -10.66
CA MET A 379 -1.58 -16.37 -9.46
C MET A 379 -2.32 -17.29 -8.48
N ALA A 380 -3.62 -17.09 -8.30
CA ALA A 380 -4.45 -17.96 -7.47
C ALA A 380 -4.49 -19.39 -8.02
N GLU A 381 -4.73 -19.57 -9.32
CA GLU A 381 -4.71 -20.88 -9.99
C GLU A 381 -3.36 -21.58 -9.87
N ILE A 382 -2.25 -20.86 -10.07
CA ILE A 382 -0.89 -21.41 -9.88
C ILE A 382 -0.68 -21.82 -8.41
N SER A 383 -1.14 -21.00 -7.46
CA SER A 383 -0.98 -21.29 -6.03
C SER A 383 -1.78 -22.52 -5.59
N GLU A 384 -3.01 -22.68 -6.10
CA GLU A 384 -3.85 -23.86 -5.86
C GLU A 384 -3.24 -25.10 -6.51
N GLY A 385 -2.73 -24.99 -7.74
CA GLY A 385 -2.02 -26.06 -8.42
C GLY A 385 -0.77 -26.52 -7.66
N HIS A 386 0.05 -25.58 -7.18
CA HIS A 386 1.23 -25.89 -6.36
C HIS A 386 0.84 -26.51 -5.01
N ALA A 387 -0.23 -26.04 -4.37
CA ALA A 387 -0.72 -26.62 -3.11
C ALA A 387 -1.20 -28.07 -3.31
N ALA A 388 -1.94 -28.33 -4.39
CA ALA A 388 -2.39 -29.67 -4.75
C ALA A 388 -1.19 -30.59 -5.08
N GLU A 389 -0.17 -30.10 -5.78
CA GLU A 389 1.03 -30.86 -6.07
C GLU A 389 1.83 -31.19 -4.80
N LEU A 390 1.99 -30.24 -3.87
CA LEU A 390 2.63 -30.47 -2.58
C LEU A 390 1.86 -31.50 -1.74
N ALA A 391 0.53 -31.42 -1.73
CA ALA A 391 -0.31 -32.41 -1.06
C ALA A 391 -0.14 -33.82 -1.67
N ALA A 392 -0.09 -33.92 -3.00
CA ALA A 392 0.17 -35.18 -3.69
C ALA A 392 1.55 -35.75 -3.35
N ARG A 393 2.60 -34.91 -3.33
CA ARG A 393 3.96 -35.32 -2.92
C ARG A 393 4.01 -35.80 -1.47
N ALA A 394 3.30 -35.11 -0.56
CA ALA A 394 3.20 -35.52 0.84
C ALA A 394 2.52 -36.90 0.99
N ASN A 395 1.45 -37.16 0.23
CA ASN A 395 0.78 -38.46 0.22
C ASN A 395 1.70 -39.58 -0.30
N VAL A 396 2.46 -39.32 -1.38
CA VAL A 396 3.45 -40.28 -1.89
C VAL A 396 4.52 -40.59 -0.85
N ALA A 397 5.05 -39.56 -0.18
CA ALA A 397 6.05 -39.73 0.88
C ALA A 397 5.49 -40.56 2.06
N ALA A 398 4.24 -40.34 2.46
CA ALA A 398 3.58 -41.13 3.50
C ALA A 398 3.45 -42.60 3.09
N LEU A 399 3.03 -42.89 1.85
CA LEU A 399 2.95 -44.26 1.34
C LEU A 399 4.32 -44.95 1.32
N GLN A 400 5.38 -44.24 0.90
CA GLN A 400 6.74 -44.77 0.90
C GLN A 400 7.24 -45.08 2.32
N GLN A 401 6.98 -44.21 3.29
CA GLN A 401 7.33 -44.48 4.69
C GLN A 401 6.59 -45.71 5.23
N THR A 402 5.31 -45.87 4.88
CA THR A 402 4.49 -47.01 5.29
C THR A 402 5.03 -48.31 4.68
N ALA A 403 5.41 -48.28 3.40
CA ALA A 403 6.02 -49.43 2.72
C ALA A 403 7.35 -49.83 3.36
N LEU A 404 8.24 -48.86 3.63
CA LEU A 404 9.51 -49.10 4.31
C LEU A 404 9.33 -49.66 5.73
N ALA A 405 8.32 -49.18 6.46
CA ALA A 405 8.00 -49.70 7.79
C ALA A 405 7.55 -51.17 7.72
N ASN A 406 6.72 -51.53 6.73
CA ASN A 406 6.29 -52.90 6.51
C ASN A 406 7.46 -53.81 6.12
N GLU A 407 8.36 -53.37 5.25
CA GLU A 407 9.57 -54.13 4.89
C GLU A 407 10.51 -54.34 6.08
N ARG A 408 10.66 -53.33 6.94
CA ARG A 408 11.44 -53.48 8.19
C ARG A 408 10.80 -54.50 9.13
N ALA A 409 9.48 -54.48 9.26
CA ALA A 409 8.75 -55.43 10.09
C ALA A 409 8.87 -56.88 9.56
N THR A 410 8.75 -57.08 8.25
CA THR A 410 8.94 -58.41 7.65
C THR A 410 10.38 -58.89 7.77
N SER A 411 11.36 -58.02 7.56
CA SER A 411 12.78 -58.32 7.76
C SER A 411 13.09 -58.72 9.21
N ALA A 412 12.54 -57.99 10.19
CA ALA A 412 12.69 -58.35 11.60
C ALA A 412 12.09 -59.73 11.92
N LYS A 413 10.91 -60.04 11.36
CA LYS A 413 10.28 -61.36 11.52
C LYS A 413 11.13 -62.48 10.93
N LEU A 414 11.61 -62.32 9.70
CA LEU A 414 12.48 -63.30 9.05
C LEU A 414 13.80 -63.49 9.81
N SER A 415 14.38 -62.41 10.34
CA SER A 415 15.59 -62.48 11.17
C SER A 415 15.36 -63.32 12.44
N ALA A 416 14.22 -63.13 13.12
CA ALA A 416 13.86 -63.94 14.28
C ALA A 416 13.65 -65.42 13.93
N GLU A 417 13.01 -65.72 12.80
CA GLU A 417 12.84 -67.09 12.31
C GLU A 417 14.18 -67.75 12.00
N VAL A 418 15.11 -67.04 11.36
CA VAL A 418 16.48 -67.53 11.09
C VAL A 418 17.21 -67.85 12.40
N GLN A 419 17.10 -67.01 13.43
CA GLN A 419 17.71 -67.28 14.74
C GLN A 419 17.10 -68.51 15.42
N ASN A 420 15.79 -68.69 15.33
CA ASN A 420 15.12 -69.87 15.87
C ASN A 420 15.56 -71.16 15.15
N LEU A 421 15.66 -71.11 13.81
CA LEU A 421 16.17 -72.23 13.01
C LEU A 421 17.62 -72.56 13.36
N LYS A 422 18.48 -71.56 13.58
CA LYS A 422 19.85 -71.77 14.06
C LYS A 422 19.89 -72.47 15.43
N GLY A 423 19.05 -72.05 16.38
CA GLY A 423 18.94 -72.70 17.69
C GLY A 423 18.46 -74.15 17.58
N THR A 424 17.49 -74.41 16.71
CA THR A 424 16.99 -75.77 16.44
C THR A 424 18.07 -76.65 15.80
N LEU A 425 18.85 -76.10 14.87
CA LEU A 425 19.96 -76.80 14.24
C LEU A 425 21.03 -77.19 15.25
N ALA A 426 21.41 -76.27 16.15
CA ALA A 426 22.40 -76.55 17.20
C ALA A 426 21.95 -77.71 18.13
N LEU A 427 20.66 -77.74 18.51
CA LEU A 427 20.09 -78.85 19.28
C LEU A 427 20.11 -80.18 18.51
N LEU A 428 19.87 -80.14 17.20
CA LEU A 428 19.95 -81.35 16.37
C LEU A 428 21.39 -81.85 16.24
N GLU A 429 22.35 -80.95 16.05
CA GLU A 429 23.77 -81.28 16.01
C GLU A 429 24.22 -81.95 17.33
N GLU A 430 23.82 -81.40 18.48
CA GLU A 430 24.09 -82.00 19.79
C GLU A 430 23.43 -83.38 19.96
N ARG A 431 22.22 -83.57 19.44
CA ARG A 431 21.57 -84.89 19.48
C ARG A 431 22.30 -85.89 18.59
N VAL A 432 22.79 -85.48 17.43
CA VAL A 432 23.56 -86.35 16.51
C VAL A 432 24.88 -86.76 17.16
N THR A 433 25.60 -85.84 17.81
CA THR A 433 26.84 -86.19 18.52
C THR A 433 26.59 -87.15 19.68
N ASN A 434 25.50 -86.94 20.45
CA ASN A 434 25.12 -87.85 21.53
C ASN A 434 24.75 -89.26 21.01
N VAL A 435 24.02 -89.36 19.90
CA VAL A 435 23.70 -90.66 19.27
C VAL A 435 24.96 -91.34 18.73
N ALA A 436 25.88 -90.58 18.12
CA ALA A 436 27.15 -91.11 17.65
C ALA A 436 27.99 -91.68 18.82
N GLY A 437 28.13 -90.93 19.92
CA GLY A 437 28.83 -91.42 21.12
C GLY A 437 28.15 -92.62 21.77
N GLY A 438 26.81 -92.64 21.82
CA GLY A 438 26.05 -93.81 22.28
C GLY A 438 26.25 -95.04 21.41
N ARG A 439 26.36 -94.86 20.09
CA ARG A 439 26.68 -95.94 19.15
C ARG A 439 28.09 -96.48 19.37
N GLU A 440 29.10 -95.62 19.53
CA GLU A 440 30.47 -96.05 19.83
C GLU A 440 30.54 -96.85 21.14
N HIS A 441 29.79 -96.43 22.16
CA HIS A 441 29.69 -97.17 23.42
C HIS A 441 29.07 -98.56 23.23
N ALA A 442 27.96 -98.66 22.49
CA ALA A 442 27.32 -99.95 22.20
C ALA A 442 28.21 -100.87 21.35
N GLU A 443 28.95 -100.33 20.38
CA GLU A 443 29.93 -101.09 19.59
C GLU A 443 31.07 -101.62 20.48
N ALA A 444 31.54 -100.83 21.45
CA ALA A 444 32.54 -101.27 22.43
C ALA A 444 32.02 -102.37 23.37
N GLU A 445 30.80 -102.25 23.87
CA GLU A 445 30.16 -103.29 24.70
C GLU A 445 29.98 -104.60 23.91
N LEU A 446 29.57 -104.51 22.65
CA LEU A 446 29.40 -105.68 21.78
C LEU A 446 30.75 -106.36 21.48
N ALA A 447 31.82 -105.58 21.31
CA ALA A 447 33.17 -106.11 21.18
C ALA A 447 33.64 -106.85 22.45
N LEU A 448 33.36 -106.30 23.64
CA LEU A 448 33.65 -106.95 24.92
C LEU A 448 32.86 -108.26 25.09
N ALA A 449 31.57 -108.24 24.79
CA ALA A 449 30.70 -109.43 24.84
C ALA A 449 31.18 -110.53 23.89
N ASN A 450 31.55 -110.18 22.65
CA ASN A 450 32.13 -111.11 21.68
C ASN A 450 33.48 -111.68 22.15
N GLY A 451 34.33 -110.85 22.77
CA GLY A 451 35.57 -111.29 23.39
C GLY A 451 35.33 -112.31 24.51
N ALA A 452 34.36 -112.05 25.38
CA ALA A 452 33.95 -112.97 26.45
C ALA A 452 33.37 -114.28 25.89
N LEU A 453 32.53 -114.21 24.86
CA LEU A 453 31.98 -115.38 24.18
C LEU A 453 33.10 -116.25 23.56
N ALA A 454 34.08 -115.62 22.90
CA ALA A 454 35.22 -116.33 22.33
C ALA A 454 36.11 -116.99 23.41
N ALA A 455 36.24 -116.35 24.59
CA ALA A 455 36.95 -116.93 25.72
C ALA A 455 36.20 -118.14 26.32
N CYS A 456 34.88 -118.02 26.48
CA CYS A 456 34.03 -119.10 26.96
C CYS A 456 34.06 -120.30 25.99
N LYS A 457 33.98 -120.04 24.68
CA LYS A 457 34.12 -121.08 23.65
C LYS A 457 35.46 -121.82 23.77
N ARG A 458 36.57 -121.10 23.94
CA ARG A 458 37.89 -121.71 24.18
C ARG A 458 37.93 -122.57 25.44
N GLN A 459 37.32 -122.14 26.54
CA GLN A 459 37.23 -122.94 27.76
C GLN A 459 36.43 -124.22 27.54
N VAL A 460 35.29 -124.14 26.84
CA VAL A 460 34.49 -125.32 26.49
C VAL A 460 35.28 -126.27 25.59
N ASP A 461 35.96 -125.76 24.56
CA ASP A 461 36.78 -126.57 23.65
C ASP A 461 37.94 -127.24 24.41
N THR A 462 38.57 -126.54 25.37
CA THR A 462 39.65 -127.08 26.20
C THR A 462 39.13 -128.16 27.15
N ALA A 463 38.02 -127.90 27.86
CA ALA A 463 37.39 -128.89 28.73
C ALA A 463 36.88 -130.12 27.95
N TRP A 464 36.43 -129.90 26.71
CA TRP A 464 36.05 -130.99 25.81
C TRP A 464 37.26 -131.83 25.40
N ALA A 465 38.39 -131.19 25.04
CA ALA A 465 39.63 -131.89 24.73
C ALA A 465 40.18 -132.65 25.94
N GLU A 466 40.16 -132.06 27.13
CA GLU A 466 40.54 -132.73 28.39
C GLU A 466 39.65 -133.94 28.68
N ASN A 467 38.33 -133.84 28.46
CA ASN A 467 37.42 -134.97 28.59
C ASN A 467 37.73 -136.08 27.58
N ILE A 468 38.01 -135.75 26.32
CA ILE A 468 38.44 -136.75 25.32
C ILE A 468 39.72 -137.45 25.79
N SER A 469 40.72 -136.69 26.22
CA SER A 469 41.98 -137.28 26.73
C SER A 469 41.78 -138.13 27.99
N LEU A 470 40.85 -137.77 28.88
CA LEU A 470 40.46 -138.60 30.02
C LEU A 470 39.79 -139.91 29.58
N VAL A 471 38.91 -139.85 28.59
CA VAL A 471 38.27 -141.04 28.02
C VAL A 471 39.33 -141.95 27.39
N GLU A 472 40.24 -141.41 26.58
CA GLU A 472 41.35 -142.15 25.97
C GLU A 472 42.29 -142.75 27.04
N ALA A 473 42.59 -142.02 28.12
CA ALA A 473 43.41 -142.53 29.22
C ALA A 473 42.72 -143.67 29.98
N VAL A 474 41.41 -143.58 30.20
CA VAL A 474 40.62 -144.67 30.78
C VAL A 474 40.61 -145.89 29.85
N GLU A 475 40.49 -145.67 28.54
CA GLU A 475 40.51 -146.73 27.54
C GLU A 475 41.88 -147.45 27.48
N GLN A 476 43.00 -146.71 27.55
CA GLN A 476 44.34 -147.28 27.69
C GLN A 476 44.56 -148.00 29.03
N ALA A 477 43.99 -147.50 30.13
CA ALA A 477 44.03 -148.18 31.42
C ALA A 477 43.24 -149.49 31.40
N MET A 478 42.14 -149.57 30.64
CA MET A 478 41.41 -150.82 30.43
C MET A 478 42.21 -151.80 29.55
N GLN A 479 42.88 -151.34 28.50
CA GLN A 479 43.72 -152.17 27.64
C GLN A 479 44.96 -152.73 28.37
N SER A 480 45.59 -151.94 29.25
CA SER A 480 46.73 -152.41 30.07
C SER A 480 46.31 -153.39 31.18
N LYS A 481 45.08 -153.32 31.71
CA LYS A 481 44.51 -154.36 32.59
C LYS A 481 44.11 -155.64 31.85
N GLY A 482 43.79 -155.57 30.56
CA GLY A 482 43.56 -156.73 29.71
C GLY A 482 44.83 -157.55 29.40
N ALA A 483 46.02 -156.94 29.49
CA ALA A 483 47.29 -157.59 29.16
C ALA A 483 47.93 -158.39 30.31
N LEU A 484 47.38 -158.36 31.54
CA LEU A 484 47.88 -159.11 32.71
C LEU A 484 47.09 -160.42 32.97
N GLY A 485 46.27 -160.86 32.01
CA GLY A 485 45.35 -161.99 32.16
C GLY A 485 45.72 -163.27 31.42
N HIS A 486 46.95 -163.46 30.93
CA HIS A 486 47.40 -164.74 30.36
C HIS A 486 48.85 -165.07 30.73
N ALA A 487 49.08 -165.32 32.02
CA ALA A 487 50.18 -166.17 32.49
C ALA A 487 49.57 -167.48 32.99
N GLY A 488 49.66 -168.52 32.17
CA GLY A 488 49.45 -169.90 32.59
C GLY A 488 50.66 -170.41 33.39
N PRO A 489 50.44 -171.35 34.33
CA PRO A 489 51.49 -171.91 35.20
C PRO A 489 52.48 -172.85 34.46
N PRO A 490 53.65 -173.12 35.08
CA PRO A 490 54.77 -173.86 34.50
C PRO A 490 54.57 -175.38 34.47
N ASP A 491 55.32 -176.01 33.56
CA ASP A 491 56.31 -177.04 33.91
C ASP A 491 57.70 -176.41 33.94
#